data_AF-A0A265Q727-F1
#
_entry.id   AF-A0A265Q727-F1
#
_cell.length_a   1.000
_cell.length_b   1.000
_cell.length_c   1.000
_cell.angle_alpha   90.00
_cell.angle_beta   90.00
_cell.angle_gamma   90.00
#
_symmetry.space_group_name_H-M   'P 1'
#
loop_
_entity.id
_entity.type
_entity.pdbx_description
1 polymer ?
#
loop_
_entity_poly.entity_id
_entity_poly.type
_entity_poly.pdbx_seq_one_letter_code
_entity_poly.pdbx_strand_id
1 'polypeptide(L)'
;MYKEYLGEGYHDKVRKMLSLNEEILPNSVIDADANIGGMKMLLAPAMDKLTATGKKIDTEQKYNQLQQAGIYYLAGILCMAMKSRTSAPPFNIPKYKKNWDKKQKGYMQKGNTLMQELMMGGVL
;
A
#
# COMPACT_ATOMS: atom_id res chain seq x y z
N MET A 1 11.38 -8.53 6.09
CA MET A 1 10.94 -7.97 7.38
C MET A 1 9.43 -7.76 7.47
N TYR A 2 8.70 -7.45 6.38
CA TYR A 2 7.23 -7.25 6.44
C TYR A 2 6.40 -8.29 5.68
N LYS A 3 7.01 -9.40 5.25
CA LYS A 3 6.34 -10.46 4.47
C LYS A 3 5.16 -11.08 5.21
N GLU A 4 5.22 -11.16 6.53
CA GLU A 4 4.11 -11.63 7.36
C GLU A 4 2.91 -10.66 7.25
N TYR A 5 3.14 -9.36 7.14
CA TYR A 5 2.05 -8.36 7.13
C TYR A 5 1.58 -7.97 5.73
N LEU A 6 2.43 -8.11 4.72
CA LEU A 6 2.18 -7.67 3.34
C LEU A 6 2.20 -8.84 2.34
N GLY A 7 2.38 -10.06 2.83
CA GLY A 7 2.54 -11.26 2.02
C GLY A 7 3.93 -11.38 1.40
N GLU A 8 4.27 -12.59 0.98
CA GLU A 8 5.51 -12.82 0.23
C GLU A 8 5.49 -12.08 -1.13
N GLY A 9 6.68 -11.63 -1.54
CA GLY A 9 6.87 -10.90 -2.80
C GLY A 9 6.23 -9.52 -2.86
N TYR A 10 5.89 -8.88 -1.72
CA TYR A 10 5.22 -7.58 -1.73
C TYR A 10 6.02 -6.48 -2.45
N HIS A 11 7.36 -6.52 -2.40
CA HIS A 11 8.20 -5.58 -3.15
C HIS A 11 7.88 -5.59 -4.65
N ASP A 12 7.80 -6.78 -5.25
CA ASP A 12 7.51 -6.94 -6.67
C ASP A 12 6.06 -6.62 -7.01
N LYS A 13 5.12 -6.97 -6.11
CA LYS A 13 3.71 -6.59 -6.25
C LYS A 13 3.57 -5.06 -6.32
N VAL A 14 4.20 -4.33 -5.39
CA VAL A 14 4.17 -2.87 -5.34
C VAL A 14 4.82 -2.26 -6.58
N ARG A 15 5.99 -2.76 -6.99
CA ARG A 15 6.66 -2.33 -8.24
C ARG A 15 5.77 -2.53 -9.46
N LYS A 16 5.13 -3.70 -9.57
CA LYS A 16 4.20 -4.01 -10.66
C LYS A 16 3.02 -3.05 -10.67
N MET A 17 2.40 -2.80 -9.52
CA MET A 17 1.31 -1.82 -9.38
C MET A 17 1.75 -0.44 -9.85
N LEU A 18 2.90 0.03 -9.40
CA LEU A 18 3.43 1.34 -9.76
C LEU A 18 4.03 1.39 -11.17
N SER A 19 4.23 0.23 -11.81
CA SER A 19 4.96 0.00 -13.07
C SER A 19 6.36 0.62 -13.05
N LEU A 20 7.13 0.19 -12.05
CA LEU A 20 8.49 0.66 -11.74
C LEU A 20 9.44 -0.54 -11.63
N ASN A 21 10.73 -0.31 -11.91
CA ASN A 21 11.79 -1.31 -11.70
C ASN A 21 12.45 -1.13 -10.33
N GLU A 22 13.32 -2.07 -9.96
CA GLU A 22 14.06 -2.00 -8.69
C GLU A 22 15.03 -0.81 -8.62
N GLU A 23 15.61 -0.41 -9.74
CA GLU A 23 16.53 0.73 -9.82
C GLU A 23 15.88 2.04 -9.33
N ILE A 24 14.65 2.31 -9.76
CA ILE A 24 13.90 3.50 -9.33
C ILE A 24 13.20 3.31 -7.99
N LEU A 25 12.77 2.09 -7.69
CA LEU A 25 12.08 1.74 -6.45
C LEU A 25 12.75 0.53 -5.78
N PRO A 26 13.90 0.75 -5.12
CA PRO A 26 14.63 -0.31 -4.44
C PRO A 26 13.90 -0.74 -3.18
N ASN A 27 14.21 -1.95 -2.68
CA ASN A 27 13.61 -2.48 -1.44
C ASN A 27 13.82 -1.51 -0.27
N SER A 28 14.98 -0.84 -0.19
CA SER A 28 15.29 0.15 0.85
C SER A 28 14.33 1.35 0.87
N VAL A 29 13.77 1.74 -0.28
CA VAL A 29 12.75 2.79 -0.33
C VAL A 29 11.39 2.25 0.06
N ILE A 30 11.02 1.05 -0.41
CA ILE A 30 9.74 0.42 -0.04
C ILE A 30 9.67 0.20 1.47
N ASP A 31 10.78 -0.27 2.05
CA ASP A 31 10.89 -0.66 3.46
C ASP A 31 11.30 0.49 4.39
N ALA A 32 11.49 1.69 3.84
CA ALA A 32 11.83 2.86 4.66
C ALA A 32 10.77 3.05 5.76
N ASP A 33 11.23 3.34 6.99
CA ASP A 33 10.37 3.42 8.16
C ASP A 33 9.20 4.40 7.98
N ALA A 34 9.42 5.51 7.28
CA ALA A 34 8.37 6.47 6.97
C ALA A 34 7.24 5.86 6.11
N ASN A 35 7.60 5.00 5.14
CA ASN A 35 6.65 4.39 4.22
C ASN A 35 5.87 3.26 4.88
N ILE A 36 6.57 2.39 5.62
CA ILE A 36 5.94 1.29 6.34
C ILE A 36 5.15 1.82 7.54
N GLY A 37 5.69 2.77 8.29
CA GLY A 37 5.03 3.45 9.39
C GLY A 37 3.77 4.17 8.95
N GLY A 38 3.84 4.93 7.84
CA GLY A 38 2.67 5.57 7.26
C GLY A 38 1.58 4.57 6.86
N MET A 39 1.96 3.42 6.28
CA MET A 39 1.00 2.36 5.93
C MET A 39 0.33 1.78 7.19
N LYS A 40 1.10 1.51 8.24
CA LYS A 40 0.57 1.02 9.53
C LYS A 40 -0.40 2.02 10.16
N MET A 41 -0.08 3.32 10.11
CA MET A 41 -0.97 4.37 10.61
C MET A 41 -2.31 4.42 9.87
N LEU A 42 -2.34 4.07 8.58
CA LEU A 42 -3.59 4.00 7.81
C LEU A 42 -4.41 2.75 8.15
N LEU A 43 -3.76 1.63 8.50
CA LEU A 43 -4.45 0.41 8.92
C LEU A 43 -4.98 0.50 10.36
N ALA A 44 -4.27 1.21 11.25
CA ALA A 44 -4.54 1.20 12.69
C ALA A 44 -6.00 1.53 13.07
N PRO A 45 -6.65 2.58 12.55
CA PRO A 45 -8.02 2.92 12.96
C PRO A 45 -9.03 1.79 12.71
N ALA A 46 -8.86 1.05 11.61
CA ALA A 46 -9.74 -0.05 11.28
C ALA A 46 -9.44 -1.29 12.14
N MET A 47 -8.18 -1.53 12.50
CA MET A 47 -7.80 -2.59 13.44
C MET A 47 -8.33 -2.33 14.85
N ASP A 48 -8.25 -1.08 15.31
CA ASP A 48 -8.81 -0.66 16.60
C ASP A 48 -10.32 -0.85 16.61
N LYS A 49 -11.01 -0.50 15.52
CA LYS A 49 -12.45 -0.68 15.40
C LYS A 49 -12.87 -2.16 15.33
N LEU A 50 -12.13 -3.01 14.62
CA LEU A 50 -12.38 -4.46 14.62
C LEU A 50 -12.27 -5.03 16.04
N THR A 51 -11.22 -4.64 16.75
CA THR A 51 -11.00 -5.04 18.15
C THR A 51 -12.13 -4.56 19.06
N ALA A 52 -12.52 -3.28 18.97
CA ALA A 52 -13.58 -2.68 19.78
C ALA A 52 -14.97 -3.28 19.49
N THR A 53 -15.21 -3.76 18.26
CA THR A 53 -16.48 -4.38 17.86
C THR A 53 -16.49 -5.91 18.04
N GLY A 54 -15.44 -6.49 18.62
CA GLY A 54 -15.29 -7.93 18.80
C GLY A 54 -15.12 -8.73 17.50
N LYS A 55 -14.92 -8.05 16.36
CA LYS A 55 -14.71 -8.68 15.06
C LYS A 55 -13.26 -9.13 14.94
N LYS A 56 -13.06 -10.33 14.41
CA LYS A 56 -11.73 -10.94 14.24
C LYS A 56 -11.37 -11.11 12.76
N ILE A 57 -10.08 -11.01 12.49
CA ILE A 57 -9.45 -11.47 11.24
C ILE A 57 -9.04 -12.92 11.48
N ASP A 58 -10.00 -13.81 11.30
CA ASP A 58 -9.94 -15.22 11.67
C ASP A 58 -10.03 -16.17 10.46
N THR A 59 -10.18 -15.60 9.26
CA THR A 59 -10.17 -16.36 8.01
C THR A 59 -9.02 -15.91 7.11
N GLU A 60 -8.52 -16.83 6.31
CA GLU A 60 -7.50 -16.54 5.31
C GLU A 60 -7.97 -15.44 4.34
N GLN A 61 -9.25 -15.43 3.96
CA GLN A 61 -9.82 -14.40 3.10
C GLN A 61 -9.73 -13.00 3.73
N LYS A 62 -10.11 -12.85 5.00
CA LYS A 62 -10.01 -11.58 5.73
C LYS A 62 -8.55 -11.14 5.87
N TYR A 63 -7.65 -12.08 6.10
CA TYR A 63 -6.22 -11.82 6.21
C TYR A 63 -5.64 -11.35 4.88
N ASN A 64 -5.95 -12.04 3.77
CA ASN A 64 -5.54 -11.65 2.42
C ASN A 64 -6.09 -10.27 2.05
N GLN A 65 -7.32 -9.96 2.43
CA GLN A 65 -7.92 -8.64 2.24
C GLN A 65 -7.20 -7.54 3.02
N LEU A 66 -6.83 -7.81 4.29
CA LEU A 66 -6.01 -6.89 5.08
C LEU A 66 -4.64 -6.66 4.43
N GLN A 67 -3.94 -7.72 4.04
CA GLN A 67 -2.65 -7.62 3.36
C GLN A 67 -2.77 -6.79 2.08
N GLN A 68 -3.82 -7.03 1.29
CA GLN A 68 -4.05 -6.30 0.05
C GLN A 68 -4.36 -4.82 0.28
N ALA A 69 -5.15 -4.49 1.32
CA ALA A 69 -5.36 -3.11 1.74
C ALA A 69 -4.03 -2.44 2.14
N GLY A 70 -3.18 -3.13 2.91
CA GLY A 70 -1.84 -2.68 3.27
C GLY A 70 -0.95 -2.40 2.04
N ILE A 71 -0.95 -3.29 1.06
CA ILE A 71 -0.22 -3.09 -0.21
C ILE A 71 -0.75 -1.85 -0.96
N TYR A 72 -2.06 -1.64 -1.01
CA TYR A 72 -2.65 -0.47 -1.65
C TYR A 72 -2.26 0.84 -0.95
N TYR A 73 -2.30 0.87 0.39
CA TYR A 73 -1.84 2.03 1.15
C TYR A 73 -0.35 2.30 0.95
N LEU A 74 0.48 1.25 0.99
CA LEU A 74 1.91 1.38 0.72
C LEU A 74 2.17 1.93 -0.69
N ALA A 75 1.47 1.43 -1.71
CA ALA A 75 1.55 1.96 -3.07
C ALA A 75 1.10 3.43 -3.16
N GLY A 76 0.05 3.81 -2.42
CA GLY A 76 -0.41 5.20 -2.31
C GLY A 76 0.66 6.13 -1.71
N ILE A 77 1.26 5.73 -0.60
CA ILE A 77 2.35 6.49 0.06
C ILE A 77 3.56 6.61 -0.87
N LEU A 78 3.96 5.51 -1.50
CA LEU A 78 5.07 5.50 -2.44
C LEU A 78 4.84 6.37 -3.68
N CYS A 79 3.59 6.65 -4.08
CA CYS A 79 3.35 7.64 -5.14
C CYS A 79 3.92 9.02 -4.78
N MET A 80 3.91 9.43 -3.50
CA MET A 80 4.49 10.69 -3.07
C MET A 80 6.02 10.66 -3.18
N ALA A 81 6.65 9.57 -2.73
CA ALA A 81 8.09 9.36 -2.88
C ALA A 81 8.50 9.36 -4.37
N MET A 82 7.71 8.72 -5.23
CA MET A 82 7.98 8.64 -6.66
C MET A 82 7.76 9.96 -7.37
N LYS A 83 6.80 10.79 -6.94
CA LYS A 83 6.63 12.15 -7.48
C LYS A 83 7.91 12.97 -7.32
N SER A 84 8.50 12.95 -6.12
CA SER A 84 9.78 13.61 -5.84
C SER A 84 10.94 12.99 -6.63
N ARG A 85 11.06 11.65 -6.61
CA ARG A 85 12.18 10.96 -7.27
C ARG A 85 12.17 11.12 -8.80
N THR A 86 10.99 11.18 -9.41
CA THR A 86 10.82 11.32 -10.87
C THR A 86 10.79 12.76 -11.35
N SER A 87 10.86 13.74 -10.45
CA SER A 87 11.06 15.15 -10.83
C SER A 87 12.53 15.53 -11.02
N ALA A 88 13.48 14.67 -10.63
CA ALA A 88 14.91 14.94 -10.69
C ALA A 88 15.67 13.88 -11.53
N PRO A 89 16.81 14.23 -12.14
CA PRO A 89 17.72 13.27 -12.76
C PRO A 89 18.18 12.18 -11.77
N PRO A 90 18.48 10.95 -12.23
CA PRO A 90 18.40 10.48 -13.61
C PRO A 90 16.99 10.03 -14.03
N PHE A 91 16.00 10.10 -13.14
CA PHE A 91 14.68 9.49 -13.34
C PHE A 91 13.62 10.44 -13.91
N ASN A 92 13.97 11.69 -14.22
CA ASN A 92 13.08 12.69 -14.82
C ASN A 92 12.82 12.49 -16.34
N ILE A 93 12.83 11.25 -16.78
CA ILE A 93 12.59 10.86 -18.19
C ILE A 93 11.10 10.53 -18.44
N PRO A 94 10.61 10.65 -19.69
CA PRO A 94 9.19 10.42 -20.02
C PRO A 94 8.61 9.10 -19.51
N LYS A 95 9.41 8.02 -19.51
CA LYS A 95 9.02 6.68 -19.00
C LYS A 95 8.47 6.71 -17.56
N TYR A 96 8.99 7.60 -16.71
CA TYR A 96 8.63 7.65 -15.29
C TYR A 96 7.75 8.86 -14.93
N LYS A 97 7.47 9.76 -15.88
CA LYS A 97 6.55 10.88 -15.70
C LYS A 97 5.10 10.36 -15.73
N LYS A 98 4.58 10.05 -14.54
CA LYS A 98 3.21 9.60 -14.32
C LYS A 98 2.43 10.65 -13.54
N ASN A 99 1.10 10.64 -13.65
CA ASN A 99 0.25 11.43 -12.77
C ASN A 99 0.19 10.75 -11.38
N TRP A 100 1.21 11.00 -10.57
CA TRP A 100 1.40 10.39 -9.26
C TRP A 100 0.28 10.74 -8.29
N ASP A 101 -0.25 11.96 -8.34
CA ASP A 101 -1.35 12.40 -7.47
C ASP A 101 -2.64 11.63 -7.78
N LYS A 102 -2.96 11.42 -9.07
CA LYS A 102 -4.11 10.59 -9.48
C LYS A 102 -3.94 9.15 -9.04
N LYS A 103 -2.73 8.58 -9.21
CA LYS A 103 -2.43 7.20 -8.77
C LYS A 103 -2.54 7.05 -7.25
N GLN A 104 -1.97 8.00 -6.50
CA GLN A 104 -2.07 8.04 -5.03
C GLN A 104 -3.54 7.96 -4.61
N LYS A 105 -4.38 8.88 -5.10
CA LYS A 105 -5.82 8.91 -4.78
C LYS A 105 -6.50 7.59 -5.10
N GLY A 106 -6.21 7.00 -6.27
CA GLY A 106 -6.77 5.71 -6.67
C GLY A 106 -6.37 4.56 -5.75
N TYR A 107 -5.11 4.49 -5.33
CA TYR A 107 -4.67 3.43 -4.40
C TYR A 107 -5.19 3.65 -2.98
N MET A 108 -5.21 4.89 -2.49
CA MET A 108 -5.79 5.21 -1.19
C MET A 108 -7.28 4.84 -1.15
N GLN A 109 -8.03 5.16 -2.21
CA GLN A 109 -9.43 4.78 -2.32
C GLN A 109 -9.62 3.26 -2.30
N LYS A 110 -8.82 2.50 -3.06
CA LYS A 110 -8.88 1.04 -3.06
C LYS A 110 -8.55 0.42 -1.70
N GLY A 111 -7.53 0.95 -1.01
CA GLY A 111 -7.20 0.54 0.36
C GLY A 111 -8.39 0.79 1.30
N ASN A 112 -8.99 1.98 1.24
CA ASN A 112 -10.16 2.34 2.05
C ASN A 112 -11.37 1.43 1.77
N THR A 113 -11.66 1.14 0.51
CA THR A 113 -12.75 0.23 0.14
C THR A 113 -12.55 -1.16 0.73
N LEU A 114 -11.35 -1.74 0.59
CA LEU A 114 -11.04 -3.05 1.16
C LEU A 114 -11.17 -3.07 2.68
N MET A 115 -10.71 -2.02 3.36
CA MET A 115 -10.86 -1.91 4.81
C MET A 115 -12.33 -1.74 5.22
N GLN A 116 -13.11 -0.98 4.47
CA GLN A 116 -14.53 -0.80 4.74
C GLN A 116 -15.30 -2.12 4.60
N GLU A 117 -15.07 -2.87 3.53
CA GLU A 117 -15.64 -4.19 3.31
C GLU A 117 -15.27 -5.16 4.43
N LEU A 118 -14.00 -5.17 4.84
CA LEU A 118 -13.51 -5.96 5.97
C LEU A 118 -14.23 -5.62 7.28
N MET A 119 -14.50 -4.33 7.51
CA MET A 119 -15.22 -3.85 8.69
C MET A 119 -16.73 -4.14 8.64
N MET A 120 -17.35 -4.15 7.45
CA MET A 120 -18.79 -4.39 7.28
C MET A 120 -19.15 -5.88 7.28
N GLY A 121 -18.17 -6.78 7.24
CA GLY A 121 -18.40 -8.23 7.30
C GLY A 121 -18.58 -8.90 5.95
N GLY A 122 -18.13 -8.26 4.86
CA GLY A 122 -18.02 -8.86 3.53
C GLY A 122 -19.32 -9.45 2.97
N VAL A 123 -20.23 -8.61 2.46
CA VAL A 123 -21.23 -8.99 1.45
C VAL A 123 -21.54 -7.74 0.59
N LEU A 124 -21.36 -7.87 -0.73
CA LEU A 124 -22.36 -7.42 -1.69
C LEU A 124 -22.86 -8.67 -2.41
#